data_AF-L2FC18-F1
#
_entry.id   AF-L2FC18-F1
#
_cell.length_a   1.000
_cell.length_b   1.000
_cell.length_c   1.000
_cell.angle_alpha   90.00
_cell.angle_beta   90.00
_cell.angle_gamma   90.00
#
_symmetry.space_group_name_H-M   'P 1'
#
loop_
_entity.id
_entity.type
_entity.pdbx_description
1 polymer ?
#
loop_
_entity_poly.entity_id
_entity_poly.type
_entity_poly.pdbx_seq_one_letter_code
_entity_poly.pdbx_strand_id
1 'polypeptide(L)'
;MGAMNDTGMPVGLTFATKSSDDMSIISYAHAFEQAHDKVRFVPPRTPGLQTDLIPLRRGRKIRGFHAAPILSASALRIDEQKILVKGTVKLESCWNSDAKVEVHVDGVPVLPVSFEGSEWSVITNITLPFQGTSPFGEVNVPDASLAMVVVVATAPNGRSAGKMLFV
;
A
#
# COMPACT_ATOMS: atom_id res chain seq x y z
N MET A 1 -0.75 -12.17 28.07
CA MET A 1 -1.47 -12.93 27.02
C MET A 1 -0.49 -13.88 26.40
N GLY A 2 -0.74 -15.18 26.34
CA GLY A 2 0.27 -16.12 25.80
C GLY A 2 -0.31 -17.29 25.04
N ALA A 3 0.56 -18.19 24.59
CA ALA A 3 0.16 -19.37 23.83
C ALA A 3 -0.26 -20.51 24.77
N MET A 4 -1.33 -21.22 24.42
CA MET A 4 -1.66 -22.50 25.05
C MET A 4 -0.59 -23.53 24.68
N ASN A 5 -0.08 -24.28 25.65
CA ASN A 5 1.09 -25.14 25.45
C ASN A 5 0.84 -26.34 24.51
N ASP A 6 -0.41 -26.77 24.38
CA ASP A 6 -0.84 -27.90 23.57
C ASP A 6 -1.11 -27.52 22.10
N THR A 7 -1.84 -26.43 21.88
CA THR A 7 -2.34 -26.01 20.56
C THR A 7 -1.55 -24.85 19.97
N GLY A 8 -0.75 -24.15 20.77
CA GLY A 8 -0.07 -22.93 20.37
C GLY A 8 -1.01 -21.74 20.14
N MET A 9 -2.30 -21.86 20.48
CA MET A 9 -3.28 -20.81 20.25
C MET A 9 -3.13 -19.67 21.26
N PRO A 10 -3.19 -18.40 20.83
CA PRO A 10 -3.10 -17.26 21.74
C PRO A 10 -4.34 -17.16 22.63
N VAL A 11 -4.13 -16.87 23.91
CA VAL A 11 -5.17 -16.68 24.92
C VAL A 11 -5.14 -15.24 25.44
N GLY A 12 -6.31 -14.60 25.41
CA GLY A 12 -6.53 -13.24 25.89
C GLY A 12 -6.78 -13.18 27.40
N LEU A 13 -6.50 -12.02 27.99
CA LEU A 13 -6.90 -11.65 29.34
C LEU A 13 -7.72 -10.37 29.25
N THR A 14 -8.92 -10.36 29.81
CA THR A 14 -9.79 -9.19 29.81
C THR A 14 -9.77 -8.55 31.18
N PHE A 15 -9.38 -7.27 31.25
CA PHE A 15 -9.57 -6.44 32.42
C PHE A 15 -10.98 -5.85 32.41
N ALA A 16 -11.60 -5.69 33.56
CA ALA A 16 -12.90 -5.07 33.71
C ALA A 16 -12.87 -4.13 34.91
N THR A 17 -13.46 -2.94 34.75
CA THR A 17 -13.52 -1.90 35.78
C THR A 17 -14.94 -1.37 35.93
N LYS A 18 -15.14 -0.41 36.84
CA LYS A 18 -16.40 0.31 36.98
C LYS A 18 -16.65 1.23 35.78
N SER A 19 -17.89 1.66 35.61
CA SER A 19 -18.25 2.64 34.58
C SER A 19 -17.35 3.88 34.64
N SER A 20 -16.88 4.32 33.47
CA SER A 20 -16.11 5.57 33.28
C SER A 20 -14.73 5.60 33.93
N ASP A 21 -14.15 4.42 34.20
CA ASP A 21 -12.81 4.28 34.76
C ASP A 21 -11.81 3.74 33.70
N ASP A 22 -11.84 4.36 32.52
CA ASP A 22 -11.08 3.91 31.34
C ASP A 22 -9.57 4.16 31.49
N MET A 23 -9.19 5.17 32.28
CA MET A 23 -7.78 5.48 32.51
C MET A 23 -7.09 4.40 33.36
N SER A 24 -7.78 3.86 34.35
CA SER A 24 -7.21 2.81 35.19
C SER A 24 -7.09 1.49 34.42
N ILE A 25 -8.10 1.10 33.63
CA ILE A 25 -8.06 -0.14 32.83
C ILE A 25 -6.90 -0.13 31.82
N ILE A 26 -6.67 1.00 31.14
CA ILE A 26 -5.55 1.14 30.19
C ILE A 26 -4.21 1.10 30.93
N SER A 27 -4.11 1.76 32.10
CA SER A 27 -2.90 1.74 32.93
C SER A 27 -2.55 0.32 33.39
N TYR A 28 -3.53 -0.44 33.87
CA TYR A 28 -3.33 -1.84 34.29
C TYR A 28 -2.98 -2.75 33.12
N ALA A 29 -3.64 -2.59 31.97
CA ALA A 29 -3.31 -3.33 30.77
C ALA A 29 -1.88 -3.07 30.32
N HIS A 30 -1.44 -1.80 30.30
CA HIS A 30 -0.07 -1.42 29.98
C HIS A 30 0.93 -1.99 30.99
N ALA A 31 0.67 -1.87 32.30
CA ALA A 31 1.55 -2.43 33.32
C ALA A 31 1.70 -3.95 33.18
N PHE A 32 0.62 -4.66 32.84
CA PHE A 32 0.64 -6.09 32.57
C PHE A 32 1.44 -6.43 31.30
N GLU A 33 1.29 -5.67 30.21
CA GLU A 33 2.07 -5.88 28.99
C GLU A 33 3.56 -5.65 29.21
N GLN A 34 3.94 -4.60 29.96
CA GLN A 34 5.35 -4.32 30.27
C GLN A 34 5.98 -5.33 31.22
N ALA A 35 5.21 -5.88 32.17
CA ALA A 35 5.69 -6.94 33.06
C ALA A 35 5.91 -8.27 32.32
N HIS A 36 5.22 -8.47 31.20
CA HIS A 36 5.26 -9.68 30.39
C HIS A 36 5.65 -9.34 28.96
N ASP A 37 6.93 -8.99 28.79
CA ASP A 37 7.52 -8.75 27.49
C ASP A 37 7.43 -9.99 26.57
N LYS A 38 7.10 -9.76 25.30
CA LYS A 38 7.19 -10.73 24.18
C LYS A 38 6.26 -11.94 24.23
N VAL A 39 5.18 -11.90 25.00
CA VAL A 39 4.24 -13.03 25.01
C VAL A 39 3.32 -13.05 23.77
N ARG A 40 3.22 -11.92 23.05
CA ARG A 40 2.62 -11.86 21.70
C ARG A 40 3.65 -12.26 20.66
N PHE A 41 3.26 -13.12 19.72
CA PHE A 41 4.12 -13.62 18.64
C PHE A 41 3.44 -13.48 17.27
N VAL A 42 4.26 -13.50 16.20
CA VAL A 42 3.78 -13.45 14.82
C VAL A 42 3.14 -14.78 14.46
N PRO A 43 1.92 -14.81 13.90
CA PRO A 43 1.29 -16.06 13.49
C PRO A 43 2.14 -16.78 12.42
N PRO A 44 2.42 -18.09 12.57
CA PRO A 44 3.37 -18.81 11.71
C PRO A 44 2.88 -18.97 10.26
N ARG A 45 1.56 -18.93 10.02
CA ARG A 45 0.95 -19.12 8.69
C ARG A 45 0.85 -17.82 7.88
N THR A 46 1.15 -16.67 8.48
CA THR A 46 1.08 -15.35 7.84
C THR A 46 2.37 -14.59 8.14
N PRO A 47 3.50 -14.97 7.50
CA PRO A 47 4.75 -14.24 7.65
C PRO A 47 4.59 -12.80 7.12
N GLY A 48 5.27 -11.85 7.77
CA GLY A 48 5.26 -10.46 7.31
C GLY A 48 5.86 -10.32 5.91
N LEU A 49 5.29 -9.45 5.09
CA LEU A 49 5.83 -9.12 3.78
C LEU A 49 6.88 -8.02 3.91
N GLN A 50 7.84 -7.99 2.98
CA GLN A 50 8.83 -6.91 2.93
C GLN A 50 8.17 -5.54 2.71
N THR A 51 7.00 -5.52 2.08
CA THR A 51 6.19 -4.32 1.85
C THR A 51 5.52 -3.77 3.12
N ASP A 52 5.37 -4.59 4.18
CA ASP A 52 4.75 -4.16 5.44
C ASP A 52 5.69 -3.26 6.25
N LEU A 53 7.00 -3.37 6.01
CA LEU A 53 8.01 -2.56 6.65
C LEU A 53 8.18 -1.25 5.87
N ILE A 54 7.74 -0.14 6.44
CA ILE A 54 8.04 1.19 5.92
C ILE A 54 9.44 1.57 6.42
N PRO A 55 10.50 1.49 5.60
CA PRO A 55 11.82 1.87 6.05
C PRO A 55 11.81 3.35 6.42
N LEU A 56 12.32 3.67 7.62
CA LEU A 56 12.61 5.04 8.04
C LEU A 56 13.75 5.60 7.17
N ARG A 57 13.43 5.97 5.94
CA ARG A 57 14.33 6.73 5.07
C ARG A 57 14.41 8.13 5.66
N ARG A 58 15.63 8.65 5.86
CA ARG A 58 15.80 10.08 6.16
C ARG A 58 15.04 10.86 5.10
N GLY A 59 13.95 11.50 5.50
CA GLY A 59 13.06 12.19 4.57
C GLY A 59 13.88 13.13 3.71
N ARG A 60 13.75 13.00 2.38
CA ARG A 60 14.31 14.00 1.47
C ARG A 60 13.64 15.31 1.85
N LYS A 61 14.41 16.29 2.34
CA LYS A 61 13.85 17.60 2.73
C LYS A 61 13.10 18.16 1.51
N ILE A 62 11.80 18.40 1.66
CA ILE A 62 11.01 19.08 0.64
C ILE A 62 11.66 20.44 0.43
N ARG A 63 12.13 20.71 -0.81
CA ARG A 63 12.82 21.95 -1.13
C ARG A 63 11.81 23.00 -1.61
N GLY A 64 11.67 24.09 -0.85
CA GLY A 64 10.95 25.29 -1.26
C GLY A 64 9.41 25.15 -1.32
N PHE A 65 8.77 26.21 -1.84
CA PHE A 65 7.32 26.35 -2.00
C PHE A 65 6.80 25.83 -3.36
N HIS A 66 7.61 25.12 -4.14
CA HIS A 66 7.25 24.66 -5.48
C HIS A 66 6.04 23.72 -5.46
N ALA A 67 5.18 23.81 -6.47
CA ALA A 67 3.99 22.97 -6.58
C ALA A 67 4.34 21.47 -6.73
N ALA A 68 3.36 20.62 -6.41
CA ALA A 68 3.43 19.19 -6.73
C ALA A 68 3.33 19.00 -8.26
N PRO A 69 3.90 17.93 -8.83
CA PRO A 69 3.73 17.64 -10.25
C PRO A 69 2.25 17.42 -10.57
N ILE A 70 1.79 17.88 -11.73
CA ILE A 70 0.44 17.61 -12.21
C ILE A 70 0.50 16.30 -13.00
N LEU A 71 -0.17 15.27 -12.48
CA LEU A 71 -0.21 13.93 -13.06
C LEU A 71 -1.60 13.66 -13.64
N SER A 72 -1.66 13.34 -14.92
CA SER A 72 -2.84 12.72 -15.54
C SER A 72 -2.46 11.32 -16.01
N ALA A 73 -3.24 10.33 -15.60
CA ALA A 73 -3.10 8.95 -16.05
C ALA A 73 -4.45 8.42 -16.54
N SER A 74 -4.41 7.60 -17.59
CA SER A 74 -5.49 6.78 -18.12
C SER A 74 -4.96 5.38 -18.37
N ALA A 75 -5.82 4.38 -18.23
CA ALA A 75 -5.47 3.00 -18.50
C ALA A 75 -6.55 2.40 -19.40
N LEU A 76 -6.11 1.59 -20.36
CA LEU A 76 -6.94 0.95 -21.37
C LEU A 76 -6.60 -0.53 -21.41
N ARG A 77 -7.62 -1.39 -21.37
CA ARG A 77 -7.46 -2.83 -21.57
C ARG A 77 -7.31 -3.11 -23.07
N ILE A 78 -6.14 -3.60 -23.48
CA ILE A 78 -5.88 -3.99 -24.88
C ILE A 78 -6.38 -5.42 -25.11
N ASP A 79 -6.12 -6.30 -24.14
CA ASP A 79 -6.34 -7.74 -24.24
C ASP A 79 -6.89 -8.28 -22.91
N GLU A 80 -7.32 -9.54 -22.88
CA GLU A 80 -7.82 -10.19 -21.67
C GLU A 80 -6.82 -10.09 -20.50
N GLN A 81 -5.53 -10.18 -20.82
CA GLN A 81 -4.44 -10.15 -19.85
C GLN A 81 -3.53 -8.92 -19.94
N LYS A 82 -3.80 -7.95 -20.84
CA LYS A 82 -2.89 -6.82 -21.06
C LYS A 82 -3.57 -5.47 -20.94
N ILE A 83 -2.92 -4.56 -20.23
CA ILE A 83 -3.31 -3.16 -20.15
C ILE A 83 -2.21 -2.24 -20.68
N LEU A 84 -2.67 -1.16 -21.27
CA LEU A 84 -1.88 -0.02 -21.68
C LEU A 84 -2.20 1.14 -20.74
N VAL A 85 -1.22 1.53 -19.96
CA VAL A 85 -1.31 2.71 -19.10
C VAL A 85 -0.57 3.85 -19.79
N LYS A 86 -1.25 4.99 -19.93
CA LYS A 86 -0.70 6.20 -20.53
C LYS A 86 -0.94 7.40 -19.62
N GLY A 87 -0.10 8.41 -19.72
CA GLY A 87 -0.31 9.63 -18.98
C GLY A 87 0.64 10.74 -19.36
N THR A 88 0.39 11.89 -18.73
CA THR A 88 1.22 13.09 -18.85
C THR A 88 1.67 13.53 -17.46
N VAL A 89 2.92 14.00 -17.38
CA VAL A 89 3.45 14.64 -16.17
C VAL A 89 3.89 16.05 -16.54
N LYS A 90 3.29 17.05 -15.89
CA LYS A 90 3.69 18.45 -16.03
C LYS A 90 4.34 18.94 -14.74
N LEU A 91 5.53 19.52 -14.88
CA LEU A 91 6.26 20.19 -13.82
C LEU A 91 6.16 21.71 -14.08
N GLU A 92 5.73 22.49 -13.10
CA GLU A 92 5.71 23.96 -13.22
C GLU A 92 7.12 24.56 -13.19
N SER A 93 8.13 23.81 -12.77
CA SER A 93 9.50 24.27 -12.59
C SER A 93 10.37 23.79 -13.77
N CYS A 94 10.75 24.70 -14.68
CA CYS A 94 11.49 24.43 -15.92
C CYS A 94 12.96 23.98 -15.76
N TRP A 95 13.39 23.61 -14.56
CA TRP A 95 14.81 23.41 -14.22
C TRP A 95 14.95 21.95 -13.75
N ASN A 96 15.36 21.07 -14.67
CA ASN A 96 15.37 19.60 -14.62
C ASN A 96 14.01 18.91 -14.71
N SER A 97 13.68 18.46 -15.93
CA SER A 97 12.45 17.77 -16.33
C SER A 97 12.36 16.29 -15.89
N ASP A 98 13.25 15.83 -15.02
CA ASP A 98 13.37 14.40 -14.72
C ASP A 98 12.48 14.01 -13.52
N ALA A 99 11.16 13.97 -13.76
CA ALA A 99 10.21 13.40 -12.81
C ALA A 99 10.33 11.87 -12.83
N LYS A 100 10.50 11.27 -11.66
CA LYS A 100 10.49 9.82 -11.52
C LYS A 100 9.03 9.34 -11.52
N VAL A 101 8.63 8.58 -12.53
CA VAL A 101 7.31 7.93 -12.57
C VAL A 101 7.45 6.46 -12.21
N GLU A 102 6.65 6.01 -11.25
CA GLU A 102 6.54 4.62 -10.84
C GLU A 102 5.09 4.16 -11.09
N VAL A 103 4.94 3.06 -11.84
CA VAL A 103 3.64 2.44 -12.13
C VAL A 103 3.61 1.10 -11.43
N HIS A 104 2.54 0.83 -10.69
CA HIS A 104 2.29 -0.44 -10.01
C HIS A 104 0.94 -0.98 -10.48
N VAL A 105 0.91 -2.27 -10.83
CA VAL A 105 -0.32 -2.97 -11.24
C VAL A 105 -0.52 -4.15 -10.31
N ASP A 106 -1.66 -4.18 -9.63
CA ASP A 106 -1.98 -5.14 -8.57
C ASP A 106 -0.90 -5.23 -7.47
N GLY A 107 -0.25 -4.09 -7.20
CA GLY A 107 0.86 -3.98 -6.23
C GLY A 107 2.23 -4.41 -6.77
N VAL A 108 2.33 -4.90 -8.01
CA VAL A 108 3.60 -5.27 -8.64
C VAL A 108 4.17 -4.07 -9.40
N PRO A 109 5.43 -3.65 -9.15
CA PRO A 109 6.06 -2.56 -9.88
C PRO A 109 6.32 -2.95 -11.34
N VAL A 110 5.95 -2.07 -12.27
CA VAL A 110 6.18 -2.28 -13.70
C VAL A 110 7.35 -1.41 -14.17
N LEU A 111 8.38 -2.06 -14.70
CA LEU A 111 9.58 -1.43 -15.23
C LEU A 111 9.99 -2.12 -16.55
N PRO A 112 10.53 -1.39 -17.55
CA PRO A 112 10.74 0.06 -17.59
C PRO A 112 9.50 0.87 -18.02
N VAL A 113 9.42 2.12 -17.59
CA VAL A 113 8.41 3.09 -18.07
C VAL A 113 8.99 3.81 -19.29
N SER A 114 8.30 3.74 -20.44
CA SER A 114 8.73 4.47 -21.64
C SER A 114 8.31 5.94 -21.55
N PHE A 115 9.24 6.84 -21.86
CA PHE A 115 9.01 8.29 -21.87
C PHE A 115 9.20 8.85 -23.28
N GLU A 116 8.19 9.56 -23.77
CA GLU A 116 8.21 10.35 -24.99
C GLU A 116 8.02 11.82 -24.59
N GLY A 117 9.11 12.46 -24.15
CA GLY A 117 9.07 13.81 -23.62
C GLY A 117 8.29 13.91 -22.30
N SER A 118 7.12 14.55 -22.33
CA SER A 118 6.22 14.71 -21.17
C SER A 118 5.13 13.63 -21.08
N GLU A 119 5.03 12.78 -22.10
CA GLU A 119 4.14 11.64 -22.13
C GLU A 119 4.89 10.37 -21.71
N TRP A 120 4.20 9.49 -21.01
CA TRP A 120 4.72 8.20 -20.62
C TRP A 120 3.71 7.10 -20.95
N SER A 121 4.23 5.92 -21.29
CA SER A 121 3.40 4.76 -21.57
C SER A 121 4.02 3.46 -21.06
N VAL A 122 3.16 2.54 -20.65
CA VAL A 122 3.56 1.23 -20.13
C VAL A 122 2.56 0.20 -20.61
N ILE A 123 3.06 -0.92 -21.11
CA ILE A 123 2.26 -2.12 -21.39
C ILE A 123 2.63 -3.16 -20.34
N THR A 124 1.64 -3.69 -19.63
CA THR A 124 1.85 -4.75 -18.65
C THR A 124 0.76 -5.80 -18.68
N ASN A 125 1.11 -6.96 -18.14
CA ASN A 125 0.15 -8.02 -17.90
C ASN A 125 -0.62 -7.78 -16.59
N ILE A 126 -1.88 -8.22 -16.55
CA ILE A 126 -2.76 -8.19 -15.37
C ILE A 126 -2.75 -9.58 -14.71
N THR A 127 -2.95 -9.61 -13.40
CA THR A 127 -3.20 -10.86 -12.67
C THR A 127 -4.65 -11.28 -12.87
N LEU A 128 -4.90 -12.46 -13.44
CA LEU A 128 -6.26 -12.95 -13.60
C LEU A 128 -6.91 -13.25 -12.23
N PRO A 129 -8.22 -12.96 -12.07
CA PRO A 129 -8.92 -13.27 -10.84
C PRO A 129 -8.89 -14.78 -10.56
N PHE A 130 -8.90 -15.11 -9.27
CA PHE A 130 -9.11 -16.47 -8.82
C PHE A 130 -10.48 -16.97 -9.29
N GLN A 131 -10.51 -18.14 -9.95
CA GLN A 131 -11.73 -18.71 -10.54
C GLN A 131 -12.47 -19.67 -9.60
N GLY A 132 -11.99 -19.88 -8.37
CA GLY A 132 -12.66 -20.77 -7.42
C GLY A 132 -13.86 -20.09 -6.76
N THR A 133 -14.84 -20.91 -6.38
CA THR A 133 -16.01 -20.45 -5.62
C THR A 133 -15.73 -20.58 -4.12
N SER A 134 -15.81 -19.47 -3.38
CA SER A 134 -15.83 -19.53 -1.92
C SER A 134 -17.15 -20.14 -1.43
N PRO A 135 -17.11 -21.09 -0.49
CA PRO A 135 -18.31 -21.66 0.11
C PRO A 135 -19.10 -20.65 0.95
N PHE A 136 -18.56 -19.46 1.21
CA PHE A 136 -19.17 -18.43 2.05
C PHE A 136 -19.83 -17.28 1.27
N GLY A 137 -19.80 -17.33 -0.07
CA GLY A 137 -20.22 -16.21 -0.91
C GLY A 137 -19.23 -15.04 -0.86
N GLU A 138 -18.90 -14.47 -2.02
CA GLU A 138 -17.91 -13.38 -2.11
C GLU A 138 -18.58 -12.06 -2.47
N VAL A 139 -18.34 -11.04 -1.63
CA VAL A 139 -18.63 -9.65 -1.97
C VAL A 139 -17.35 -9.05 -2.53
N ASN A 140 -17.23 -9.02 -3.85
CA ASN A 140 -16.05 -8.51 -4.55
C ASN A 140 -16.12 -6.98 -4.69
N VAL A 141 -15.54 -6.27 -3.72
CA VAL A 141 -15.45 -4.80 -3.73
C VAL A 141 -14.01 -4.37 -3.36
N PRO A 142 -13.26 -3.73 -4.27
CA PRO A 142 -13.55 -3.56 -5.70
C PRO A 142 -13.66 -4.90 -6.44
N ASP A 143 -14.28 -4.88 -7.62
CA ASP A 143 -14.48 -6.09 -8.44
C ASP A 143 -13.12 -6.75 -8.75
N ALA A 144 -13.00 -8.05 -8.44
CA ALA A 144 -11.79 -8.83 -8.66
C ALA A 144 -11.43 -8.97 -10.14
N SER A 145 -12.37 -8.71 -11.06
CA SER A 145 -12.13 -8.69 -12.50
C SER A 145 -11.32 -7.48 -12.99
N LEU A 146 -11.25 -6.43 -12.16
CA LEU A 146 -10.55 -5.18 -12.43
C LEU A 146 -9.12 -5.22 -11.92
N ALA A 147 -8.20 -4.73 -12.73
CA ALA A 147 -6.82 -4.48 -12.34
C ALA A 147 -6.71 -3.16 -11.59
N MET A 148 -5.98 -3.15 -10.47
CA MET A 148 -5.67 -1.92 -9.76
C MET A 148 -4.37 -1.32 -10.28
N VAL A 149 -4.45 -0.13 -10.86
CA VAL A 149 -3.29 0.62 -11.35
C VAL A 149 -3.01 1.81 -10.44
N VAL A 150 -1.82 1.86 -9.85
CA VAL A 150 -1.35 2.99 -9.05
C VAL A 150 -0.14 3.63 -9.74
N VAL A 151 -0.27 4.91 -10.03
CA VAL A 151 0.80 5.70 -10.66
C VAL A 151 1.24 6.78 -9.71
N VAL A 152 2.55 6.86 -9.47
CA VAL A 152 3.16 7.86 -8.60
C VAL A 152 4.23 8.61 -9.40
N ALA A 153 4.07 9.93 -9.52
CA ALA A 153 5.08 10.82 -10.08
C ALA A 153 5.75 11.59 -8.95
N THR A 154 7.07 11.49 -8.85
CA THR A 154 7.88 12.19 -7.84
C THR A 154 8.80 13.20 -8.51
N ALA A 155 8.62 14.47 -8.16
CA ALA A 155 9.44 15.56 -8.67
C ALA A 155 10.78 15.68 -7.88
N PRO A 156 11.82 16.29 -8.48
CA PRO A 156 13.13 16.48 -7.82
C PRO A 156 13.06 17.28 -6.50
N ASN A 157 12.03 18.12 -6.33
CA ASN A 157 11.77 18.90 -5.12
C ASN A 157 11.27 18.05 -3.93
N GLY A 158 11.01 16.75 -4.16
CA GLY A 158 10.51 15.80 -3.16
C GLY A 158 8.98 15.76 -3.04
N ARG A 159 8.25 16.57 -3.82
CA ARG A 159 6.79 16.48 -3.90
C ARG A 159 6.37 15.41 -4.89
N SER A 160 5.28 14.72 -4.57
CA SER A 160 4.72 13.65 -5.37
C SER A 160 3.25 13.89 -5.65
N ALA A 161 2.78 13.38 -6.79
CA ALA A 161 1.37 13.24 -7.11
C ALA A 161 1.09 11.77 -7.45
N GLY A 162 -0.04 11.27 -6.97
CA GLY A 162 -0.48 9.90 -7.19
C GLY A 162 -1.84 9.87 -7.87
N LYS A 163 -2.08 8.86 -8.71
CA LYS A 163 -3.39 8.56 -9.27
C LYS A 163 -3.64 7.06 -9.21
N MET A 164 -4.81 6.68 -8.74
CA MET A 164 -5.29 5.30 -8.70
C MET A 164 -6.41 5.14 -9.73
N LEU A 165 -6.38 4.03 -10.46
CA LEU A 165 -7.35 3.66 -11.49
C LEU A 165 -7.71 2.18 -11.36
N PHE A 166 -8.93 1.82 -11.71
CA PHE A 166 -9.38 0.43 -11.87
C PHE A 166 -9.76 0.21 -13.34
N VAL A 167 -9.23 -0.85 -13.98
CA VAL A 167 -9.38 -1.14 -15.42
C VAL A 167 -9.60 -2.62 -15.69
#